data_AF-A0A6H9HFV1-F1
#
_entry.id   AF-A0A6H9HFV1-F1
#
_cell.length_a   1.000
_cell.length_b   1.000
_cell.length_c   1.000
_cell.angle_alpha   90.00
_cell.angle_beta   90.00
_cell.angle_gamma   90.00
#
_symmetry.space_group_name_H-M   'P 1'
#
loop_
_entity.id
_entity.type
_entity.pdbx_description
1 polymer ?
#
loop_
_entity_poly.entity_id
_entity_poly.type
_entity_poly.pdbx_seq_one_letter_code
_entity_poly.pdbx_strand_id
1 'polypeptide(L)'
;MAEQQANPLDALMLDESEDALFDFKPFDPSEGRATLVKNAARSLRQVNKEVGVRGEPDWVIGHEGRIRYKPVLNGKPIRVSPAQKTDYFPTTTQQFGALVEQFTAAVEAGAYDDQIEAAYEGTRPVAATPARSATKSGTARVYDNVTKASFKINGLSRGANPKSEKEIREALLKEGFTKEDIDAAYKRRADKKKA
;
A
#
# COMPACT_ATOMS: atom_id res chain seq x y z
N MET A 1 66.56 -13.79 -26.55
CA MET A 1 65.10 -13.93 -26.48
C MET A 1 64.65 -13.10 -25.28
N ALA A 2 63.94 -12.00 -25.50
CA ALA A 2 63.46 -11.15 -24.42
C ALA A 2 62.08 -11.65 -24.01
N GLU A 3 61.96 -12.21 -22.81
CA GLU A 3 60.67 -12.47 -22.17
C GLU A 3 60.01 -11.12 -21.92
N GLN A 4 58.93 -10.84 -22.65
CA GLN A 4 58.03 -9.75 -22.31
C GLN A 4 57.39 -10.07 -20.97
N GLN A 5 57.85 -9.40 -19.92
CA GLN A 5 57.17 -9.38 -18.63
C GLN A 5 55.79 -8.77 -18.86
N ALA A 6 54.76 -9.61 -18.82
CA ALA A 6 53.38 -9.16 -18.83
C ALA A 6 53.18 -8.16 -17.69
N ASN A 7 52.62 -6.99 -18.02
CA ASN A 7 52.41 -5.92 -17.06
C ASN A 7 51.40 -6.42 -16.02
N PRO A 8 51.72 -6.46 -14.71
CA PRO A 8 50.83 -7.00 -13.69
C PRO A 8 49.48 -6.27 -13.59
N LEU A 9 49.35 -5.12 -14.24
CA LEU A 9 48.10 -4.37 -14.36
C LEU A 9 47.09 -5.00 -15.34
N ASP A 10 47.52 -5.79 -16.32
CA ASP A 10 46.60 -6.46 -17.26
C ASP A 10 45.77 -7.56 -16.57
N ALA A 11 46.25 -8.10 -15.45
CA ALA A 11 45.50 -9.06 -14.62
C ALA A 11 44.41 -8.39 -13.74
N LEU A 12 44.37 -7.06 -13.68
CA LEU A 12 43.38 -6.27 -12.92
C LEU A 12 42.35 -5.57 -13.82
N MET A 13 42.51 -5.62 -15.14
CA MET A 13 41.52 -5.13 -16.09
C MET A 13 40.34 -6.11 -16.08
N LEU A 14 39.20 -5.65 -15.55
CA LEU A 14 37.93 -6.39 -15.61
C LEU A 14 37.57 -6.59 -17.10
N ASP A 15 37.06 -7.77 -17.42
CA ASP A 15 36.67 -8.16 -18.78
C ASP A 15 35.65 -7.14 -19.36
N GLU A 16 35.71 -6.82 -20.66
CA GLU A 16 34.76 -5.90 -21.33
C GLU A 16 33.29 -6.36 -21.16
N SER A 17 33.07 -7.63 -20.79
CA SER A 17 31.76 -8.16 -20.41
C SER A 17 31.18 -7.57 -19.11
N GLU A 18 32.00 -6.93 -18.27
CA GLU A 18 31.54 -6.23 -17.07
C GLU A 18 31.10 -4.78 -17.32
N ASP A 19 31.49 -4.15 -18.43
CA ASP A 19 30.98 -2.81 -18.79
C ASP A 19 29.46 -2.81 -18.96
N ALA A 20 28.89 -3.94 -19.39
CA ALA A 20 27.45 -4.13 -19.46
C ALA A 20 26.74 -4.09 -18.09
N LEU A 21 27.45 -4.31 -16.98
CA LEU A 21 26.92 -4.15 -15.62
C LEU A 21 26.83 -2.68 -15.19
N PHE A 22 27.62 -1.81 -15.83
CA PHE A 22 27.62 -0.37 -15.58
C PHE A 22 26.69 0.41 -16.51
N ASP A 23 26.27 -0.20 -17.63
CA ASP A 23 25.36 0.41 -18.61
C ASP A 23 23.88 0.32 -18.17
N PHE A 24 23.59 0.97 -17.04
CA PHE A 24 22.24 1.07 -16.49
C PHE A 24 21.38 2.00 -17.36
N LYS A 25 20.46 1.42 -18.14
CA LYS A 25 19.43 2.22 -18.82
C LYS A 25 18.56 2.93 -17.79
N PRO A 26 18.41 4.27 -17.87
CA PRO A 26 17.48 5.01 -17.03
C PRO A 26 16.07 4.41 -17.09
N PHE A 27 15.36 4.39 -15.95
CA PHE A 27 13.97 3.95 -15.93
C PHE A 27 13.12 4.87 -16.81
N ASP A 28 12.41 4.29 -17.78
CA ASP A 28 11.43 5.01 -18.59
C ASP A 28 10.02 4.76 -18.03
N PRO A 29 9.36 5.76 -17.42
CA PRO A 29 8.00 5.61 -16.89
C PRO A 29 6.93 5.50 -17.99
N SER A 30 7.26 5.73 -19.26
CA SER A 30 6.30 5.85 -20.36
C SER A 30 5.35 4.65 -20.48
N GLU A 31 5.85 3.42 -20.35
CA GLU A 31 5.01 2.21 -20.39
C GLU A 31 4.04 2.13 -19.20
N GLY A 32 4.50 2.52 -18.02
CA GLY A 32 3.68 2.57 -16.81
C GLY A 32 2.60 3.65 -16.91
N ARG A 33 2.94 4.83 -17.44
CA ARG A 33 1.99 5.91 -17.71
C ARG A 33 0.91 5.46 -18.67
N ALA A 34 1.29 4.89 -19.82
CA ALA A 34 0.33 4.41 -20.83
C ALA A 34 -0.63 3.35 -20.26
N THR A 35 -0.11 2.44 -19.43
CA THR A 35 -0.91 1.41 -18.77
C THR A 35 -1.91 2.01 -17.77
N LEU A 36 -1.49 2.99 -16.98
CA LEU A 36 -2.37 3.68 -16.04
C LEU A 36 -3.48 4.47 -16.73
N VAL A 37 -3.16 5.20 -17.79
CA VAL A 37 -4.15 5.93 -18.60
C VAL A 37 -5.19 4.96 -19.18
N LYS A 38 -4.73 3.82 -19.71
CA LYS A 38 -5.63 2.77 -20.23
C LYS A 38 -6.55 2.20 -19.14
N ASN A 39 -6.01 1.93 -17.95
CA ASN A 39 -6.79 1.41 -16.82
C ASN A 39 -7.80 2.46 -16.30
N ALA A 40 -7.43 3.73 -16.29
CA ALA A 40 -8.31 4.83 -15.91
C ALA A 40 -9.48 4.99 -16.88
N ALA A 41 -9.20 4.99 -18.19
CA ALA A 41 -10.23 5.00 -19.22
C ALA A 41 -11.17 3.78 -19.13
N ARG A 42 -10.61 2.58 -18.89
CA ARG A 42 -11.42 1.37 -18.64
C ARG A 42 -12.34 1.52 -17.44
N SER A 43 -11.84 2.08 -16.34
CA SER A 43 -12.59 2.28 -15.10
C SER A 43 -13.78 3.21 -15.32
N LEU A 44 -13.60 4.30 -16.08
CA LEU A 44 -14.67 5.22 -16.45
C LEU A 44 -15.78 4.52 -17.24
N ARG A 45 -15.40 3.75 -18.26
CA ARG A 45 -16.34 2.98 -19.09
C ARG A 45 -17.10 1.92 -18.29
N GLN A 46 -16.45 1.30 -17.29
CA GLN A 46 -17.10 0.35 -16.39
C GLN A 46 -18.12 1.02 -15.47
N VAL A 47 -17.79 2.20 -14.91
CA VAL A 47 -18.75 2.98 -14.09
C VAL A 47 -19.95 3.41 -14.93
N ASN A 48 -19.73 3.82 -16.17
CA ASN A 48 -20.79 4.16 -17.13
C ASN A 48 -21.60 2.94 -17.63
N LYS A 49 -21.23 1.72 -17.23
CA LYS A 49 -21.83 0.45 -17.70
C LYS A 49 -21.72 0.22 -19.22
N GLU A 50 -20.75 0.85 -19.87
CA GLU A 50 -20.47 0.67 -21.31
C GLU A 50 -19.74 -0.65 -21.59
N VAL A 51 -18.96 -1.13 -20.64
CA VAL A 51 -18.14 -2.34 -20.74
C VAL A 51 -18.33 -3.18 -19.50
N GLY A 52 -18.46 -4.51 -19.67
CA GLY A 52 -18.53 -5.45 -18.56
C GLY A 52 -17.25 -5.45 -17.71
N VAL A 53 -17.39 -5.76 -16.42
CA VAL A 53 -16.26 -5.92 -15.51
C VAL A 53 -15.68 -7.33 -15.67
N ARG A 54 -14.47 -7.44 -16.21
CA ARG A 54 -13.71 -8.70 -16.26
C ARG A 54 -12.58 -8.63 -15.23
N GLY A 55 -12.66 -9.44 -14.19
CA GLY A 55 -11.73 -9.41 -13.04
C GLY A 55 -12.21 -8.50 -11.90
N GLU A 56 -11.32 -8.21 -10.95
CA GLU A 56 -11.61 -7.26 -9.87
C GLU A 56 -11.54 -5.82 -10.44
N PRO A 57 -12.60 -5.00 -10.26
CA PRO A 57 -12.58 -3.63 -10.75
C PRO A 57 -11.60 -2.77 -9.95
N ASP A 58 -10.97 -1.81 -10.62
CA ASP A 58 -10.11 -0.80 -9.98
C ASP A 58 -10.91 0.19 -9.11
N TRP A 59 -12.24 0.02 -9.03
CA TRP A 59 -13.14 0.85 -8.25
C TRP A 59 -14.21 0.01 -7.56
N VAL A 60 -14.69 0.46 -6.41
CA VAL A 60 -15.80 -0.14 -5.69
C VAL A 60 -16.74 0.96 -5.20
N ILE A 61 -18.04 0.80 -5.43
CA ILE A 61 -19.05 1.66 -4.80
C ILE A 61 -19.29 1.14 -3.39
N GLY A 62 -18.91 1.94 -2.40
CA GLY A 62 -19.12 1.65 -0.99
C GLY A 62 -20.53 2.03 -0.51
N HIS A 63 -20.81 1.75 0.77
CA HIS A 63 -22.00 2.26 1.44
C HIS A 63 -22.00 3.80 1.45
N GLU A 64 -23.17 4.43 1.40
CA GLU A 64 -23.36 5.88 1.18
C GLU A 64 -23.01 6.35 -0.25
N GLY A 65 -22.81 5.40 -1.17
CA GLY A 65 -22.56 5.64 -2.59
C GLY A 65 -21.20 6.28 -2.89
N ARG A 66 -20.27 6.34 -1.95
CA ARG A 66 -18.92 6.82 -2.24
C ARG A 66 -18.20 5.85 -3.17
N ILE A 67 -17.41 6.36 -4.12
CA ILE A 67 -16.57 5.53 -4.97
C ILE A 67 -15.20 5.45 -4.34
N ARG A 68 -14.75 4.23 -4.04
CA ARG A 68 -13.36 3.94 -3.72
C ARG A 68 -12.64 3.64 -5.02
N TYR A 69 -11.69 4.48 -5.43
CA TYR A 69 -10.88 4.24 -6.62
C TYR A 69 -9.47 3.81 -6.20
N LYS A 70 -8.96 2.74 -6.80
CA LYS A 70 -7.68 2.11 -6.49
C LYS A 70 -7.05 1.59 -7.78
N PRO A 71 -6.49 2.48 -8.62
CA PRO A 71 -5.77 2.06 -9.82
C PRO A 71 -4.59 1.16 -9.44
N VAL A 72 -4.38 0.09 -10.20
CA VAL A 72 -3.31 -0.88 -9.96
C VAL A 72 -2.36 -0.93 -11.17
N LEU A 73 -1.07 -1.02 -10.88
CA LEU A 73 0.01 -1.24 -11.85
C LEU A 73 0.91 -2.36 -11.34
N ASN A 74 1.11 -3.42 -12.14
CA ASN A 74 1.89 -4.61 -11.75
C ASN A 74 1.50 -5.19 -10.37
N GLY A 75 0.20 -5.24 -10.07
CA GLY A 75 -0.31 -5.73 -8.79
C GLY A 75 -0.09 -4.79 -7.60
N LYS A 76 0.56 -3.63 -7.81
CA LYS A 76 0.76 -2.61 -6.78
C LYS A 76 -0.26 -1.47 -6.95
N PRO A 77 -0.89 -1.01 -5.86
CA PRO A 77 -1.81 0.11 -5.94
C PRO A 77 -1.08 1.43 -6.12
N ILE A 78 -1.56 2.25 -7.05
CA ILE A 78 -1.17 3.65 -7.20
C ILE A 78 -2.12 4.50 -6.35
N ARG A 79 -1.54 5.36 -5.52
CA ARG A 79 -2.31 6.29 -4.67
C ARG A 79 -2.63 7.54 -5.47
N VAL A 80 -3.91 7.85 -5.61
CA VAL A 80 -4.39 9.02 -6.35
C VAL A 80 -4.19 10.27 -5.50
N SER A 81 -4.47 10.20 -4.19
CA SER A 81 -4.13 11.25 -3.23
C SER A 81 -2.94 10.84 -2.37
N PRO A 82 -1.83 11.62 -2.36
CA PRO A 82 -0.71 11.34 -1.47
C PRO A 82 -1.06 11.52 0.02
N ALA A 83 -2.11 12.29 0.33
CA ALA A 83 -2.52 12.62 1.69
C ALA A 83 -3.43 11.56 2.34
N GLN A 84 -4.08 10.69 1.56
CA GLN A 84 -5.06 9.73 2.08
C GLN A 84 -4.59 8.29 1.87
N LYS A 85 -4.82 7.45 2.90
CA LYS A 85 -4.55 6.00 2.81
C LYS A 85 -5.57 5.24 1.97
N THR A 86 -6.74 5.84 1.76
CA THR A 86 -7.83 5.25 0.99
C THR A 86 -8.54 6.39 0.26
N ASP A 87 -8.51 6.35 -1.07
CA ASP A 87 -9.09 7.40 -1.88
C ASP A 87 -10.60 7.15 -2.04
N TYR A 88 -11.39 7.83 -1.19
CA TYR A 88 -12.86 7.83 -1.26
C TYR A 88 -13.33 9.12 -1.92
N PHE A 89 -14.09 9.00 -3.00
CA PHE A 89 -14.60 10.13 -3.78
C PHE A 89 -16.14 10.21 -3.71
N PRO A 90 -16.72 11.42 -3.71
CA PRO A 90 -18.16 11.62 -3.69
C PRO A 90 -18.87 11.10 -4.96
N THR A 91 -20.14 10.78 -4.75
CA THR A 91 -21.03 9.79 -5.38
C THR A 91 -21.68 10.18 -6.71
N THR A 92 -21.03 10.93 -7.59
CA THR A 92 -21.62 11.14 -8.93
C THR A 92 -20.70 10.63 -10.03
N THR A 93 -21.28 9.90 -10.99
CA THR A 93 -20.58 9.43 -12.19
C THR A 93 -19.88 10.60 -12.91
N GLN A 94 -20.48 11.79 -12.90
CA GLN A 94 -19.84 13.03 -13.38
C GLN A 94 -18.59 13.43 -12.59
N GLN A 95 -18.64 13.39 -11.26
CA GLN A 95 -17.46 13.65 -10.42
C GLN A 95 -16.38 12.58 -10.59
N PHE A 96 -16.76 11.32 -10.82
CA PHE A 96 -15.82 10.26 -11.13
C PHE A 96 -15.16 10.44 -12.51
N GLY A 97 -15.91 10.92 -13.51
CA GLY A 97 -15.35 11.32 -14.80
C GLY A 97 -14.30 12.41 -14.65
N ALA A 98 -14.64 13.49 -13.95
CA ALA A 98 -13.70 14.58 -13.68
C ALA A 98 -12.47 14.11 -12.88
N LEU A 99 -12.64 13.18 -11.94
CA LEU A 99 -11.53 12.56 -11.21
C LEU A 99 -10.61 11.80 -12.16
N VAL A 100 -11.16 10.94 -13.02
CA VAL A 100 -10.40 10.14 -13.97
C VAL A 100 -9.64 11.03 -14.94
N GLU A 101 -10.24 12.12 -15.42
CA GLU A 101 -9.57 13.11 -16.27
C GLU A 101 -8.41 13.79 -15.55
N GLN A 102 -8.62 14.25 -14.31
CA GLN A 102 -7.56 14.84 -13.49
C GLN A 102 -6.42 13.84 -13.21
N PHE A 103 -6.78 12.59 -12.92
CA PHE A 103 -5.81 11.52 -12.71
C PHE A 103 -4.99 11.25 -13.98
N THR A 104 -5.64 11.11 -15.14
CA THR A 104 -4.97 10.93 -16.44
C THR A 104 -4.01 12.08 -16.73
N ALA A 105 -4.47 13.33 -16.57
CA ALA A 105 -3.62 14.50 -16.77
C ALA A 105 -2.40 14.52 -15.84
N ALA A 106 -2.58 14.12 -14.58
CA ALA A 106 -1.48 14.01 -13.62
C ALA A 106 -0.51 12.86 -13.94
N VAL A 107 -0.99 11.73 -14.47
CA VAL A 107 -0.14 10.64 -14.98
C VAL A 107 0.68 11.10 -16.18
N GLU A 108 0.07 11.80 -17.13
CA GLU A 108 0.76 12.33 -18.30
C GLU A 108 1.80 13.41 -17.94
N ALA A 109 1.49 14.23 -16.93
CA ALA A 109 2.41 15.21 -16.36
C ALA A 109 3.55 14.60 -15.51
N GLY A 110 3.56 13.27 -15.30
CA GLY A 110 4.60 12.57 -14.55
C GLY A 110 4.46 12.66 -13.02
N ALA A 111 3.31 13.10 -12.50
CA ALA A 111 3.09 13.23 -11.05
C ALA A 111 3.12 11.90 -10.28
N TYR A 112 3.07 10.77 -11.01
CA TYR A 112 3.07 9.42 -10.45
C TYR A 112 4.31 8.61 -10.83
N ASP A 113 5.32 9.21 -11.45
CA ASP A 113 6.52 8.49 -11.93
C ASP A 113 7.23 7.72 -10.82
N ASP A 114 7.39 8.31 -9.64
CA ASP A 114 7.99 7.62 -8.48
C ASP A 114 7.20 6.36 -8.09
N GLN A 115 5.87 6.41 -8.18
CA GLN A 115 5.00 5.27 -7.87
C GLN A 115 5.03 4.22 -8.99
N ILE A 116 5.22 4.67 -10.24
CA ILE A 116 5.39 3.82 -11.41
C ILE A 116 6.73 3.08 -11.29
N GLU A 117 7.84 3.79 -11.06
CA GLU A 117 9.17 3.20 -10.85
C GLU A 117 9.14 2.19 -9.70
N ALA A 118 8.60 2.57 -8.53
CA ALA A 118 8.44 1.67 -7.39
C ALA A 118 7.56 0.45 -7.71
N ALA A 119 6.60 0.55 -8.63
CA ALA A 119 5.79 -0.58 -9.09
C ALA A 119 6.62 -1.60 -9.90
N TYR A 120 7.59 -1.12 -10.68
CA TYR A 120 8.45 -1.95 -11.54
C TYR A 120 9.74 -2.45 -10.87
N GLU A 121 10.24 -1.79 -9.82
CA GLU A 121 11.46 -2.20 -9.10
C GLU A 121 11.41 -3.62 -8.52
N GLY A 122 10.21 -4.17 -8.27
CA GLY A 122 10.05 -5.56 -7.80
C GLY A 122 10.26 -6.64 -8.87
N THR A 123 10.49 -6.25 -10.13
CA THR A 123 10.55 -7.14 -11.30
C THR A 123 11.86 -7.08 -12.08
N ARG A 124 12.84 -6.27 -11.65
CA ARG A 124 14.18 -6.20 -12.24
C ARG A 124 15.16 -7.00 -11.37
N PRO A 125 16.16 -7.71 -11.95
CA PRO A 125 17.31 -8.15 -11.16
C PRO A 125 18.00 -6.89 -10.62
N VAL A 126 17.94 -6.69 -9.30
CA VAL A 126 18.45 -5.48 -8.63
C VAL A 126 19.94 -5.68 -8.32
N ALA A 127 20.79 -4.79 -8.84
CA ALA A 127 22.16 -4.61 -8.37
C ALA A 127 22.15 -4.19 -6.89
N ALA A 128 23.11 -4.69 -6.12
CA ALA A 128 23.18 -4.50 -4.67
C ALA A 128 23.01 -3.02 -4.27
N THR A 129 21.90 -2.72 -3.60
CA THR A 129 21.59 -1.40 -3.07
C THR A 129 22.60 -1.05 -1.96
N PRO A 130 23.20 0.16 -1.96
CA PRO A 130 23.98 0.62 -0.82
C PRO A 130 23.10 0.68 0.44
N ALA A 131 23.71 0.38 1.58
CA ALA A 131 23.03 0.12 2.84
C ALA A 131 21.95 1.16 3.20
N ARG A 132 20.71 0.69 3.21
CA ARG A 132 19.52 1.12 3.95
C ARG A 132 19.77 2.30 4.91
N SER A 133 19.37 3.51 4.52
CA SER A 133 19.11 4.58 5.49
C SER A 133 18.02 4.09 6.45
N ALA A 134 18.39 4.00 7.73
CA ALA A 134 17.56 3.49 8.79
C ALA A 134 16.22 4.22 8.84
N THR A 135 15.15 3.52 8.45
CA THR A 135 13.79 3.95 8.76
C THR A 135 13.69 4.04 10.28
N LYS A 136 13.37 5.23 10.80
CA LYS A 136 13.10 5.48 12.22
C LYS A 136 12.28 4.31 12.77
N SER A 137 12.83 3.61 13.76
CA SER A 137 12.14 2.59 14.52
C SER A 137 10.81 3.20 14.99
N GLY A 138 9.70 2.66 14.48
CA GLY A 138 8.39 2.99 15.00
C GLY A 138 8.40 2.63 16.48
N THR A 139 8.41 3.63 17.34
CA THR A 139 8.30 3.42 18.79
C THR A 139 7.05 2.58 19.01
N ALA A 140 7.21 1.38 19.57
CA ALA A 140 6.07 0.53 19.91
C ALA A 140 5.11 1.38 20.76
N ARG A 141 3.90 1.64 20.26
CA ARG A 141 2.90 2.41 21.00
C ARG A 141 2.63 1.66 22.30
N VAL A 142 3.03 2.24 23.42
CA VAL A 142 2.74 1.70 24.75
C VAL A 142 1.27 2.00 25.02
N TYR A 143 0.44 0.97 24.95
CA TYR A 143 -0.97 1.07 25.34
C TYR A 143 -1.11 0.82 26.84
N ASP A 144 -1.94 1.64 27.48
CA ASP A 144 -2.46 1.40 28.82
C ASP A 144 -3.31 0.12 28.87
N ASN A 145 -3.43 -0.46 30.07
CA ASN A 145 -4.13 -1.73 30.27
C ASN A 145 -5.62 -1.64 29.90
N VAL A 146 -6.27 -0.50 30.10
CA VAL A 146 -7.67 -0.26 29.70
C VAL A 146 -7.83 -0.31 28.18
N THR A 147 -6.91 0.30 27.43
CA THR A 147 -6.93 0.23 25.96
C THR A 147 -6.64 -1.18 25.45
N LYS A 148 -5.70 -1.91 26.07
CA LYS A 148 -5.44 -3.33 25.74
C LYS A 148 -6.66 -4.21 26.01
N ALA A 149 -7.31 -4.05 27.17
CA ALA A 149 -8.53 -4.75 27.51
C ALA A 149 -9.65 -4.44 26.50
N SER A 150 -9.82 -3.16 26.12
CA SER A 150 -10.83 -2.74 25.14
C SER A 150 -10.69 -3.44 23.78
N PHE A 151 -9.46 -3.60 23.28
CA PHE A 151 -9.21 -4.33 22.04
C PHE A 151 -9.56 -5.81 22.16
N LYS A 152 -9.21 -6.45 23.28
CA LYS A 152 -9.50 -7.86 23.52
C LYS A 152 -11.00 -8.13 23.69
N ILE A 153 -11.72 -7.28 24.43
CA ILE A 153 -13.19 -7.37 24.50
C ILE A 153 -13.78 -7.24 23.10
N ASN A 154 -13.26 -6.35 22.25
CA ASN A 154 -13.78 -6.19 20.89
C ASN A 154 -13.55 -7.44 20.04
N GLY A 155 -12.34 -7.99 20.06
CA GLY A 155 -12.00 -9.23 19.35
C GLY A 155 -12.84 -10.42 19.81
N LEU A 156 -13.01 -10.62 21.12
CA LEU A 156 -13.80 -11.72 21.67
C LEU A 156 -15.31 -11.55 21.46
N SER A 157 -15.80 -10.31 21.36
CA SER A 157 -17.21 -10.01 21.09
C SER A 157 -17.61 -10.10 19.61
N ARG A 158 -16.65 -10.10 18.67
CA ARG A 158 -16.90 -10.04 17.21
C ARG A 158 -16.26 -11.20 16.42
N GLY A 159 -15.58 -12.12 17.10
CA GLY A 159 -14.94 -13.27 16.47
C GLY A 159 -15.94 -14.32 15.97
N ALA A 160 -15.41 -15.35 15.29
CA ALA A 160 -16.20 -16.44 14.73
C ALA A 160 -17.06 -17.19 15.78
N ASN A 161 -16.60 -17.21 17.04
CA ASN A 161 -17.35 -17.70 18.20
C ASN A 161 -17.47 -16.55 19.22
N PRO A 162 -18.54 -15.73 19.14
CA PRO A 162 -18.70 -14.59 20.04
C PRO A 162 -18.92 -15.10 21.46
N LYS A 163 -18.04 -14.67 22.37
CA LYS A 163 -18.14 -15.02 23.79
C LYS A 163 -19.14 -14.09 24.48
N SER A 164 -19.86 -14.63 25.45
CA SER A 164 -20.71 -13.83 26.34
C SER A 164 -19.87 -12.88 27.19
N GLU A 165 -20.49 -11.81 27.69
CA GLU A 165 -19.78 -10.80 28.50
C GLU A 165 -19.09 -11.42 29.72
N LYS A 166 -19.72 -12.41 30.34
CA LYS A 166 -19.19 -13.14 31.50
C LYS A 166 -17.92 -13.93 31.13
N GLU A 167 -17.94 -14.65 30.02
CA GLU A 167 -16.79 -15.41 29.52
C GLU A 167 -15.63 -14.49 29.09
N ILE A 168 -15.94 -13.30 28.57
CA ILE A 168 -14.92 -12.29 28.24
C ILE A 168 -14.26 -11.75 29.51
N ARG A 169 -15.04 -11.44 30.55
CA ARG A 169 -14.51 -10.98 31.85
C ARG A 169 -13.59 -12.04 32.47
N GLU A 170 -14.01 -13.30 32.47
CA GLU A 170 -13.20 -14.42 32.97
C GLU A 170 -11.90 -14.62 32.16
N ALA A 171 -11.97 -14.50 30.83
CA ALA A 171 -10.80 -14.59 29.97
C ALA A 171 -9.78 -13.47 30.26
N LEU A 172 -10.25 -12.23 30.47
CA LEU A 172 -9.38 -11.10 30.76
C LEU A 172 -8.77 -11.17 32.16
N LEU A 173 -9.53 -11.64 33.16
CA LEU A 173 -8.98 -11.89 34.50
C LEU A 173 -7.87 -12.96 34.45
N LYS A 174 -8.06 -14.02 33.65
CA LYS A 174 -7.05 -15.08 33.46
C LYS A 174 -5.77 -14.56 32.78
N GLU A 175 -5.89 -13.52 31.96
CA GLU A 175 -4.77 -12.86 31.29
C GLU A 175 -4.09 -11.78 32.14
N GLY A 176 -4.54 -11.58 33.39
CA GLY A 176 -3.92 -10.66 34.35
C GLY A 176 -4.45 -9.23 34.32
N PHE A 177 -5.59 -8.96 33.66
CA PHE A 177 -6.25 -7.66 33.77
C PHE A 177 -6.97 -7.52 35.11
N THR A 178 -6.97 -6.32 35.69
CA THR A 178 -7.74 -6.05 36.91
C THR A 178 -9.23 -5.90 36.59
N LYS A 179 -10.10 -6.12 37.59
CA LYS A 179 -11.55 -5.90 37.44
C LYS A 179 -11.86 -4.46 37.04
N GLU A 180 -11.13 -3.51 37.63
CA GLU A 180 -11.28 -2.07 37.37
C GLU A 180 -10.94 -1.71 35.91
N ASP A 181 -9.86 -2.27 35.36
CA ASP A 181 -9.48 -2.04 33.96
C ASP A 181 -10.54 -2.58 32.97
N ILE A 182 -11.11 -3.73 33.30
CA ILE A 182 -12.15 -4.38 32.48
C ILE A 182 -13.44 -3.56 32.50
N ASP A 183 -13.88 -3.10 33.68
CA ASP A 183 -15.07 -2.27 33.82
C ASP A 183 -14.89 -0.90 33.15
N ALA A 184 -13.72 -0.28 33.29
CA ALA A 184 -13.37 0.96 32.58
C ALA A 184 -13.37 0.78 31.05
N ALA A 185 -12.89 -0.37 30.55
CA ALA A 185 -12.91 -0.70 29.14
C ALA A 185 -14.34 -0.88 28.59
N TYR A 186 -15.23 -1.53 29.35
CA TYR A 186 -16.66 -1.64 28.99
C TYR A 186 -17.35 -0.28 28.98
N LYS A 187 -17.10 0.57 29.99
CA LYS A 187 -17.64 1.93 30.05
C LYS A 187 -17.22 2.76 28.84
N ARG A 188 -15.93 2.76 28.50
CA ARG A 188 -15.40 3.46 27.31
C ARG A 188 -16.04 2.99 26.00
N ARG A 189 -16.38 1.70 25.89
CA ARG A 189 -17.10 1.16 24.73
C ARG A 189 -18.56 1.57 24.69
N ALA A 190 -19.24 1.65 25.84
CA ALA A 190 -20.60 2.13 25.93
C ALA A 190 -20.70 3.61 25.51
N ASP A 191 -19.76 4.44 25.97
CA ASP A 191 -19.70 5.86 25.62
C ASP A 191 -19.44 6.07 24.13
N LYS A 192 -18.55 5.28 23.52
CA LYS A 192 -18.27 5.33 22.07
C LYS A 192 -19.43 4.85 21.20
N LYS A 193 -20.39 4.09 21.73
CA LYS A 193 -21.60 3.67 21.00
C LYS A 193 -22.68 4.76 21.01
N LYS A 194 -22.58 5.74 21.92
CA LYS A 194 -23.52 6.86 22.07
C LYS A 194 -23.08 8.13 21.35
N ALA A 195 -21.82 8.22 20.94
CA ALA A 195 -21.25 9.29 20.13
C ALA A 195 -21.27 8.92 18.65
#